data_AF-A7EFN3-F1
#
_entry.id   AF-A7EFN3-F1
#
_cell.length_a   1.000
_cell.length_b   1.000
_cell.length_c   1.000
_cell.angle_alpha   90.00
_cell.angle_beta   90.00
_cell.angle_gamma   90.00
#
_symmetry.space_group_name_H-M   'P 1'
#
loop_
_entity.id
_entity.type
_entity.pdbx_description
1 polymer ?
#
loop_
_entity_poly.entity_id
_entity_poly.type
_entity_poly.pdbx_seq_one_letter_code
_entity_poly.pdbx_strand_id
1 'polypeptide(L)'
;MFGMHITGDVVRIAPNELVFLTPQAGRDIHATHVKNLETFVKTDFEDLGEDGGISFEIDPVKHREVAKKLAPAFSTRNTKAKEAVLHKYVDSFVEKMKTIGGKKEIELRQWADWLTMDISADMTYNRQMNQMKDEKSSLLLDAVIKVNLFLTIQAVSKKFPLLSPLMYLFIPPSVWLTMPRVLKINSQEVQSRIERKGQTEHLDYFDQLIPGDASAPKDKKQINHLEQIAGQMLVAG
;
A
#
# COMPACT_ATOMS: atom_id res chain seq x y z
N MET A 1 -20.29 29.45 -9.96
CA MET A 1 -19.14 29.73 -10.83
C MET A 1 -17.94 29.96 -9.91
N PHE A 2 -17.12 28.95 -9.65
CA PHE A 2 -15.96 29.06 -8.76
C PHE A 2 -14.78 29.58 -9.59
N GLY A 3 -14.48 30.87 -9.47
CA GLY A 3 -13.30 31.46 -10.10
C GLY A 3 -12.04 30.97 -9.37
N MET A 4 -11.27 30.08 -10.01
CA MET A 4 -9.91 29.75 -9.56
C MET A 4 -8.99 30.95 -9.87
N HIS A 5 -8.66 31.73 -8.84
CA HIS A 5 -7.57 32.70 -8.93
C HIS A 5 -6.23 31.95 -8.71
N ILE A 6 -5.52 31.65 -9.80
CA ILE A 6 -4.26 30.87 -9.81
C ILE A 6 -3.02 31.78 -9.65
N THR A 7 -3.09 32.82 -8.83
CA THR A 7 -2.04 33.85 -8.76
C THR A 7 -1.37 33.96 -7.38
N GLY A 8 -1.25 32.85 -6.64
CA GLY A 8 -0.57 32.84 -5.36
C GLY A 8 -0.08 31.45 -4.94
N ASP A 9 0.88 31.42 -4.02
CA ASP A 9 1.48 30.19 -3.48
C ASP A 9 0.52 29.36 -2.60
N VAL A 10 -0.67 29.90 -2.33
CA VAL A 10 -1.76 29.23 -1.62
C VAL A 10 -3.03 29.38 -2.45
N VAL A 11 -3.59 28.26 -2.90
CA VAL A 11 -4.76 28.22 -3.79
C VAL A 11 -5.89 27.49 -3.10
N ARG A 12 -7.08 28.12 -3.04
CA ARG A 12 -8.30 27.46 -2.56
C ARG A 12 -8.94 26.69 -3.71
N ILE A 13 -9.12 25.37 -3.53
CA ILE A 13 -9.71 24.48 -4.54
C ILE A 13 -11.14 24.03 -4.20
N ALA A 14 -11.55 24.14 -2.93
CA ALA A 14 -12.90 23.87 -2.45
C ALA A 14 -13.21 24.73 -1.21
N PRO A 15 -14.47 24.77 -0.70
CA PRO A 15 -14.81 25.56 0.48
C PRO A 15 -13.87 25.33 1.68
N ASN A 16 -13.49 24.07 1.93
CA ASN A 16 -12.65 23.66 3.05
C ASN A 16 -11.30 23.06 2.61
N GLU A 17 -10.83 23.33 1.39
CA GLU A 17 -9.58 22.74 0.86
C GLU A 17 -8.64 23.83 0.31
N LEU A 18 -7.38 23.77 0.74
CA LEU A 18 -6.29 24.64 0.33
C LEU A 18 -5.15 23.79 -0.23
N VAL A 19 -4.52 24.28 -1.28
CA VAL A 19 -3.28 23.75 -1.84
C VAL A 19 -2.16 24.74 -1.52
N PHE A 20 -1.09 24.27 -0.90
CA PHE A 20 0.10 25.05 -0.61
C PHE A 20 1.22 24.63 -1.57
N LEU A 21 1.83 25.59 -2.25
CA LEU A 21 2.88 25.40 -3.24
C LEU A 21 4.24 25.93 -2.74
N THR A 22 4.41 26.07 -1.41
CA THR A 22 5.66 26.56 -0.80
C THR A 22 6.46 25.43 -0.14
N PRO A 23 7.81 25.47 -0.18
CA PRO A 23 8.65 24.54 0.57
C PRO A 23 8.43 24.61 2.09
N GLN A 24 8.02 25.77 2.60
CA GLN A 24 7.75 25.97 4.03
C GLN A 24 6.53 25.18 4.49
N ALA A 25 5.46 25.13 3.67
CA ALA A 25 4.28 24.33 3.98
C ALA A 25 4.61 22.83 4.15
N GLY A 26 5.57 22.31 3.37
CA GLY A 26 6.04 20.93 3.56
C GLY A 26 6.59 20.68 4.97
N ARG A 27 7.33 21.63 5.54
CA ARG A 27 7.79 21.55 6.93
C ARG A 27 6.65 21.75 7.92
N ASP A 28 5.83 22.77 7.74
CA ASP A 28 4.79 23.11 8.71
C ASP A 28 3.68 22.04 8.79
N ILE A 29 3.39 21.36 7.68
CA ILE A 29 2.35 20.33 7.59
C ILE A 29 2.89 18.94 8.00
N HIS A 30 4.10 18.57 7.57
CA HIS A 30 4.61 17.21 7.72
C HIS A 30 5.70 17.04 8.79
N ALA A 31 6.28 18.11 9.35
CA ALA A 31 7.30 17.96 10.38
C ALA A 31 6.69 17.45 11.70
N THR A 32 7.26 16.37 12.21
CA THR A 32 6.91 15.83 13.52
C THR A 32 7.41 16.78 14.62
N HIS A 33 6.54 17.14 15.58
CA HIS A 33 6.90 17.89 16.80
C HIS A 33 7.29 19.37 16.63
N VAL A 34 6.53 20.16 15.87
CA VAL A 34 6.60 21.61 16.07
C VAL A 34 5.91 21.95 17.40
N LYS A 35 6.69 22.46 18.38
CA LYS A 35 6.14 22.87 19.68
C LYS A 35 5.00 23.87 19.45
N ASN A 36 3.88 23.65 20.15
CA ASN A 36 2.69 24.49 20.14
C ASN A 36 1.89 24.52 18.81
N LEU A 37 2.13 23.56 17.90
CA LEU A 37 1.26 23.36 16.75
C LEU A 37 0.49 22.04 16.88
N GLU A 38 -0.78 22.08 16.49
CA GLU A 38 -1.59 20.88 16.33
C GLU A 38 -1.05 20.04 15.17
N THR A 39 -1.17 18.71 15.29
CA THR A 39 -0.78 17.81 14.21
C THR A 39 -1.88 17.76 13.17
N PHE A 40 -1.55 18.01 11.91
CA PHE A 40 -2.48 17.79 10.80
C PHE A 40 -2.78 16.29 10.71
N VAL A 41 -4.01 15.92 11.05
CA VAL A 41 -4.50 14.54 10.91
C VAL A 41 -4.86 14.25 9.45
N LYS A 42 -4.75 12.98 9.06
CA LYS A 42 -5.21 12.54 7.75
C LYS A 42 -6.71 12.77 7.62
N THR A 43 -7.14 13.10 6.41
CA THR A 43 -8.56 13.12 6.07
C THR A 43 -9.16 11.72 6.14
N ASP A 44 -10.45 11.62 6.40
CA ASP A 44 -11.20 10.36 6.41
C ASP A 44 -11.48 9.79 5.01
N PHE A 45 -10.94 10.38 3.94
CA PHE A 45 -11.19 9.94 2.55
C PHE A 45 -10.91 8.45 2.35
N GLU A 46 -9.80 7.96 2.91
CA GLU A 46 -9.33 6.57 2.80
C GLU A 46 -9.68 5.72 4.03
N ASP A 47 -10.58 6.20 4.89
CA ASP A 47 -11.10 5.39 5.99
C ASP A 47 -11.97 4.25 5.42
N LEU A 48 -11.48 3.02 5.59
CA LEU A 48 -12.11 1.78 5.15
C LEU A 48 -12.76 0.98 6.29
N GLY A 49 -12.77 1.50 7.53
CA GLY A 49 -13.44 0.86 8.67
C GLY A 49 -12.61 0.81 9.95
N GLU A 50 -12.83 -0.22 10.78
CA GLU A 50 -12.39 -0.24 12.19
C GLU A 50 -10.87 -0.28 12.42
N ASP A 51 -10.07 -0.70 11.44
CA ASP A 51 -8.62 -0.79 11.54
C ASP A 51 -7.93 -0.07 10.37
N GLY A 52 -7.30 1.07 10.68
CA GLY A 52 -6.58 1.87 9.70
C GLY A 52 -5.20 1.32 9.29
N GLY A 53 -4.69 0.30 9.99
CA GLY A 53 -3.33 -0.22 9.79
C GLY A 53 -2.26 0.88 9.96
N ILE A 54 -1.30 0.93 9.04
CA ILE A 54 -0.27 1.98 8.99
C ILE A 54 -0.67 3.12 8.05
N SER A 55 -1.30 2.81 6.91
CA SER A 55 -1.55 3.82 5.86
C SER A 55 -2.80 4.66 6.12
N PHE A 56 -3.86 4.09 6.70
CA PHE A 56 -5.17 4.74 6.84
C PHE A 56 -5.53 5.10 8.28
N GLU A 57 -4.68 4.82 9.27
CA GLU A 57 -4.92 5.22 10.66
C GLU A 57 -4.87 6.75 10.82
N ILE A 58 -5.96 7.32 11.33
CA ILE A 58 -6.18 8.75 11.49
C ILE A 58 -5.70 9.20 12.87
N ASP A 59 -5.85 8.35 13.90
CA ASP A 59 -5.43 8.65 15.26
C ASP A 59 -3.88 8.65 15.34
N PRO A 60 -3.23 9.81 15.58
CA PRO A 60 -1.78 9.90 15.60
C PRO A 60 -1.11 9.03 16.67
N VAL A 61 -1.81 8.74 17.76
CA VAL A 61 -1.31 7.90 18.86
C VAL A 61 -1.28 6.44 18.40
N LYS A 62 -2.40 5.92 17.88
CA LYS A 62 -2.47 4.56 17.34
C LYS A 62 -1.51 4.37 16.16
N HIS A 63 -1.47 5.33 15.23
CA HIS A 63 -0.55 5.29 14.11
C HIS A 63 0.91 5.19 14.59
N ARG A 64 1.30 5.96 15.61
CA ARG A 64 2.64 5.88 16.19
C ARG A 64 2.93 4.50 16.81
N GLU A 65 1.95 3.87 17.44
CA GLU A 65 2.11 2.51 17.98
C GLU A 65 2.32 1.48 16.87
N VAL A 66 1.52 1.53 15.80
CA VAL A 66 1.67 0.66 14.63
C VAL A 66 3.02 0.89 13.96
N ALA A 67 3.39 2.16 13.70
CA ALA A 67 4.67 2.53 13.11
C ALA A 67 5.86 2.06 13.95
N LYS A 68 5.76 2.15 15.29
CA LYS A 68 6.81 1.67 16.20
C LYS A 68 7.01 0.15 16.10
N LYS A 69 5.93 -0.62 15.96
CA LYS A 69 5.99 -2.08 15.76
C LYS A 69 6.60 -2.45 14.39
N LEU A 70 6.34 -1.62 13.37
CA LEU A 70 6.82 -1.82 12.01
C LEU A 70 8.27 -1.36 11.78
N ALA A 71 8.71 -0.32 12.47
CA ALA A 71 10.01 0.31 12.25
C ALA A 71 11.22 -0.67 12.23
N PRO A 72 11.28 -1.72 13.08
CA PRO A 72 12.38 -2.69 13.01
C PRO A 72 12.50 -3.36 11.63
N ALA A 73 11.39 -3.66 10.95
CA ALA A 73 11.37 -4.31 9.63
C ALA A 73 12.13 -3.50 8.56
N PHE A 74 12.17 -2.18 8.74
CA PHE A 74 12.80 -1.19 7.86
C PHE A 74 14.11 -0.61 8.44
N SER A 75 14.66 -1.20 9.50
CA SER A 75 15.96 -0.79 10.03
C SER A 75 17.08 -1.03 9.01
N THR A 76 18.20 -0.29 9.11
CA THR A 76 19.37 -0.48 8.22
C THR A 76 19.86 -1.92 8.21
N ARG A 77 19.87 -2.58 9.38
CA ARG A 77 20.26 -3.99 9.50
C ARG A 77 19.32 -4.89 8.70
N ASN A 78 18.00 -4.73 8.87
CA ASN A 78 17.02 -5.57 8.20
C ASN A 78 16.86 -5.26 6.72
N THR A 79 17.12 -4.02 6.30
CA THR A 79 17.16 -3.62 4.89
C THR A 79 18.34 -4.29 4.20
N LYS A 80 19.55 -4.24 4.80
CA LYS A 80 20.72 -4.97 4.29
C LYS A 80 20.50 -6.47 4.25
N ALA A 81 19.83 -7.05 5.24
CA ALA A 81 19.52 -8.48 5.25
C ALA A 81 18.58 -8.90 4.10
N LYS A 82 17.75 -7.99 3.56
CA LYS A 82 16.86 -8.23 2.41
C LYS A 82 17.52 -7.95 1.06
N GLU A 83 18.69 -7.32 1.05
CA GLU A 83 19.38 -6.86 -0.16
C GLU A 83 19.60 -7.98 -1.19
N ALA A 84 20.04 -9.16 -0.74
CA ALA A 84 20.27 -10.30 -1.62
C ALA A 84 19.01 -10.75 -2.36
N VAL A 85 17.85 -10.69 -1.71
CA VAL A 85 16.56 -11.05 -2.32
C VAL A 85 16.12 -10.00 -3.33
N LEU A 86 16.32 -8.71 -3.00
CA LEU A 86 16.02 -7.63 -3.93
C LEU A 86 16.90 -7.72 -5.20
N HIS A 87 18.20 -8.00 -5.05
CA HIS A 87 19.09 -8.21 -6.20
C HIS A 87 18.61 -9.36 -7.09
N LYS A 88 18.16 -10.49 -6.53
CA LYS A 88 17.60 -11.60 -7.31
C LYS A 88 16.48 -11.13 -8.26
N TYR A 89 15.56 -10.29 -7.80
CA TYR A 89 14.48 -9.76 -8.64
C TYR A 89 14.95 -8.73 -9.66
N VAL A 90 15.82 -7.81 -9.24
CA VAL A 90 16.36 -6.76 -10.13
C VAL A 90 17.25 -7.36 -11.22
N ASP A 91 18.10 -8.32 -10.87
CA ASP A 91 18.96 -9.04 -11.83
C ASP A 91 18.10 -9.80 -12.83
N SER A 92 17.06 -10.51 -12.37
CA SER A 92 16.12 -11.22 -13.25
C SER A 92 15.41 -10.26 -14.22
N PHE A 93 14.99 -9.10 -13.73
CA PHE A 93 14.41 -8.05 -14.56
C PHE A 93 15.42 -7.57 -15.63
N VAL A 94 16.65 -7.25 -15.24
CA VAL A 94 17.69 -6.79 -16.16
C VAL A 94 18.03 -7.85 -17.20
N GLU A 95 18.13 -9.12 -16.82
CA GLU A 95 18.37 -10.23 -17.74
C GLU A 95 17.23 -10.39 -18.76
N LYS A 96 15.97 -10.30 -18.30
CA LYS A 96 14.80 -10.30 -19.18
C LYS A 96 14.83 -9.11 -20.15
N MET A 97 15.10 -7.90 -19.67
CA MET A 97 15.21 -6.70 -20.49
C MET A 97 16.30 -6.82 -21.55
N LYS A 98 17.48 -7.36 -21.20
CA LYS A 98 18.56 -7.64 -22.15
C LYS A 98 18.16 -8.67 -23.21
N THR A 99 17.35 -9.66 -22.83
CA THR A 99 16.93 -10.74 -23.73
C THR A 99 15.93 -10.25 -24.77
N ILE A 100 14.97 -9.40 -24.37
CA ILE A 100 13.87 -8.92 -25.22
C ILE A 100 14.13 -7.56 -25.85
N GLY A 101 15.08 -6.79 -25.31
CA GLY A 101 15.44 -5.45 -25.77
C GLY A 101 15.83 -5.45 -27.24
N GLY A 102 15.18 -4.58 -28.03
CA GLY A 102 15.39 -4.47 -29.47
C GLY A 102 14.76 -5.57 -30.32
N LYS A 103 14.11 -6.58 -29.71
CA LYS A 103 13.45 -7.68 -30.43
C LYS A 103 11.93 -7.56 -30.47
N LYS A 104 11.34 -6.92 -29.45
CA LYS A 104 9.89 -6.73 -29.32
C LYS A 104 9.63 -5.39 -28.62
N GLU A 105 8.53 -4.74 -28.98
CA GLU A 105 7.99 -3.64 -28.18
C GLU A 105 7.52 -4.17 -26.81
N ILE A 106 7.92 -3.46 -25.76
CA ILE A 106 7.56 -3.80 -24.39
C ILE A 106 6.93 -2.59 -23.72
N GLU A 107 5.95 -2.86 -22.87
CA GLU A 107 5.29 -1.84 -22.06
C GLU A 107 6.01 -1.81 -20.69
N LEU A 108 6.89 -0.84 -20.49
CA LEU A 108 7.75 -0.79 -19.31
C LEU A 108 6.98 -0.64 -18.00
N ARG A 109 5.80 -0.01 -18.01
CA ARG A 109 4.95 0.12 -16.82
C ARG A 109 4.49 -1.26 -16.35
N GLN A 110 4.05 -2.14 -17.24
CA GLN A 110 3.64 -3.51 -16.93
C GLN A 110 4.80 -4.34 -16.38
N TRP A 111 5.99 -4.21 -16.97
CA TRP A 111 7.18 -4.87 -16.44
C TRP A 111 7.58 -4.35 -15.06
N ALA A 112 7.43 -3.04 -14.81
CA ALA A 112 7.63 -2.47 -13.49
C ALA A 112 6.56 -2.98 -12.49
N ASP A 113 5.28 -3.04 -12.90
CA ASP A 113 4.19 -3.59 -12.10
C ASP A 113 4.44 -5.07 -11.72
N TRP A 114 4.99 -5.88 -12.62
CA TRP A 114 5.38 -7.27 -12.32
C TRP A 114 6.56 -7.34 -11.36
N LEU A 115 7.59 -6.52 -11.56
CA LEU A 115 8.77 -6.46 -10.70
C LEU A 115 8.40 -6.05 -9.27
N THR A 116 7.68 -4.94 -9.12
CA THR A 116 7.28 -4.43 -7.79
C THR A 116 6.37 -5.40 -7.09
N MET A 117 5.40 -5.99 -7.80
CA MET A 117 4.50 -6.97 -7.20
C MET A 117 5.20 -8.26 -6.79
N ASP A 118 6.15 -8.76 -7.59
CA ASP A 118 6.96 -9.93 -7.22
C ASP A 118 7.81 -9.64 -5.97
N ILE A 119 8.45 -8.46 -5.89
CA ILE A 119 9.20 -8.03 -4.70
C ILE A 119 8.28 -7.87 -3.48
N SER A 120 7.18 -7.15 -3.62
CA SER A 120 6.27 -6.81 -2.52
C SER A 120 5.56 -8.04 -1.97
N ALA A 121 5.17 -8.99 -2.82
CA ALA A 121 4.63 -10.27 -2.37
C ALA A 121 5.68 -11.11 -1.63
N ASP A 122 6.94 -11.10 -2.07
CA ASP A 122 8.00 -11.86 -1.40
C ASP A 122 8.41 -11.22 -0.06
N MET A 123 8.52 -9.89 -0.02
CA MET A 123 8.85 -9.15 1.20
C MET A 123 7.71 -9.12 2.21
N THR A 124 6.46 -9.32 1.79
CA THR A 124 5.29 -9.35 2.68
C THR A 124 4.95 -10.77 3.12
N TYR A 125 4.88 -11.72 2.17
CA TYR A 125 4.38 -13.07 2.43
C TYR A 125 5.42 -14.17 2.26
N ASN A 126 6.67 -13.87 1.89
CA ASN A 126 7.65 -14.89 1.52
C ASN A 126 7.11 -15.79 0.39
N ARG A 127 6.53 -15.15 -0.63
CA ARG A 127 5.79 -15.78 -1.72
C ARG A 127 6.28 -15.29 -3.08
N GLN A 128 6.88 -16.20 -3.84
CA GLN A 128 7.28 -15.95 -5.23
C GLN A 128 6.06 -16.03 -6.15
N MET A 129 5.63 -14.88 -6.67
CA MET A 129 4.51 -14.77 -7.61
C MET A 129 4.91 -15.10 -9.06
N ASN A 130 6.20 -14.96 -9.40
CA ASN A 130 6.79 -15.30 -10.70
C ASN A 130 6.18 -14.56 -11.91
N GLN A 131 5.61 -13.37 -11.73
CA GLN A 131 4.92 -12.66 -12.80
C GLN A 131 5.87 -12.23 -13.92
N MET A 132 7.10 -11.81 -13.57
CA MET A 132 8.12 -11.50 -14.58
C MET A 132 8.59 -12.73 -15.37
N LYS A 133 8.62 -13.89 -14.72
CA LYS A 133 9.05 -15.15 -15.33
C LYS A 133 8.00 -15.65 -16.33
N ASP A 134 6.74 -15.64 -15.89
CA ASP A 134 5.60 -16.15 -16.64
C ASP A 134 4.98 -15.10 -17.58
N GLU A 135 5.45 -13.85 -17.52
CA GLU A 135 4.99 -12.70 -18.31
C GLU A 135 3.47 -12.53 -18.22
N LYS A 136 2.95 -12.70 -17.00
CA LYS A 136 1.53 -12.77 -16.71
C LYS A 136 1.20 -12.13 -15.37
N SER A 137 0.26 -11.20 -15.37
CA SER A 137 -0.27 -10.60 -14.16
C SER A 137 -0.98 -11.64 -13.30
N SER A 138 -0.72 -11.57 -11.99
CA SER A 138 -1.47 -12.29 -10.98
C SER A 138 -2.87 -11.70 -10.83
N LEU A 139 -3.81 -12.51 -10.34
CA LEU A 139 -5.14 -12.03 -9.97
C LEU A 139 -5.08 -10.89 -8.93
N LEU A 140 -4.05 -10.90 -8.08
CA LEU A 140 -3.85 -9.91 -7.05
C LEU A 140 -3.39 -8.57 -7.64
N LEU A 141 -2.46 -8.57 -8.59
CA LEU A 141 -2.03 -7.36 -9.30
C LEU A 141 -3.19 -6.72 -10.09
N ASP A 142 -3.89 -7.52 -10.91
CA ASP A 142 -5.05 -7.06 -11.68
C ASP A 142 -6.13 -6.45 -10.78
N ALA A 143 -6.24 -6.98 -9.56
CA ALA A 143 -7.20 -6.53 -8.60
C ALA A 143 -6.79 -5.23 -7.92
N VAL A 144 -5.54 -5.11 -7.45
CA VAL A 144 -4.99 -3.89 -6.85
C VAL A 144 -5.14 -2.70 -7.79
N ILE A 145 -4.81 -2.86 -9.07
CA ILE A 145 -4.96 -1.79 -10.08
C ILE A 145 -6.42 -1.31 -10.17
N LYS A 146 -7.39 -2.22 -10.04
CA LYS A 146 -8.82 -1.90 -10.07
C LYS A 146 -9.32 -1.24 -8.78
N VAL A 147 -8.67 -1.49 -7.63
CA VAL A 147 -9.03 -0.87 -6.35
C VAL A 147 -8.80 0.64 -6.38
N ASN A 148 -7.77 1.13 -7.06
CA ASN A 148 -7.50 2.57 -7.18
C ASN A 148 -8.68 3.36 -7.77
N LEU A 149 -9.38 2.78 -8.75
CA LEU A 149 -10.58 3.39 -9.31
C LEU A 149 -11.70 3.47 -8.26
N PHE A 150 -11.90 2.41 -7.47
CA PHE A 150 -12.90 2.39 -6.40
C PHE A 150 -12.61 3.45 -5.33
N LEU A 151 -11.36 3.54 -4.85
CA LEU A 151 -10.95 4.55 -3.86
C LEU A 151 -11.14 5.98 -4.39
N THR A 152 -10.81 6.22 -5.66
CA THR A 152 -11.02 7.53 -6.31
C THR A 152 -12.50 7.90 -6.35
N ILE A 153 -13.36 6.96 -6.79
CA ILE A 153 -14.82 7.15 -6.82
C ILE A 153 -15.34 7.43 -5.41
N GLN A 154 -14.90 6.67 -4.40
CA GLN A 154 -15.30 6.86 -3.01
C GLN A 154 -14.89 8.23 -2.47
N ALA A 155 -13.67 8.68 -2.75
CA ALA A 155 -13.18 10.00 -2.34
C ALA A 155 -14.01 11.13 -2.95
N VAL A 156 -14.33 11.04 -4.25
CA VAL A 156 -15.22 12.01 -4.93
C VAL A 156 -16.64 11.96 -4.36
N SER A 157 -17.15 10.77 -4.05
CA SER A 157 -18.49 10.58 -3.46
C SER A 157 -18.63 11.31 -2.13
N LYS A 158 -17.59 11.27 -1.28
CA LYS A 158 -17.56 11.99 0.01
C LYS A 158 -17.59 13.52 -0.18
N LYS A 159 -17.01 14.05 -1.27
CA LYS A 159 -17.07 15.49 -1.61
C LYS A 159 -18.44 15.94 -2.09
N PHE A 160 -19.22 15.05 -2.70
CA PHE A 160 -20.56 15.35 -3.22
C PHE A 160 -21.63 14.42 -2.63
N PRO A 161 -22.00 14.56 -1.35
CA PRO A 161 -22.92 13.64 -0.67
C PRO A 161 -24.27 13.47 -1.40
N LEU A 162 -24.78 14.53 -2.02
CA LEU A 162 -26.03 14.52 -2.78
C LEU A 162 -25.96 13.63 -4.05
N LEU A 163 -24.76 13.47 -4.62
CA LEU A 163 -24.52 12.64 -5.80
C LEU A 163 -23.97 11.25 -5.44
N SER A 164 -23.68 10.98 -4.16
CA SER A 164 -23.12 9.70 -3.71
C SER A 164 -23.91 8.46 -4.16
N PRO A 165 -25.26 8.45 -4.22
CA PRO A 165 -26.00 7.28 -4.69
C PRO A 165 -25.79 7.01 -6.19
N LEU A 166 -25.51 8.03 -6.98
CA LEU A 166 -25.27 7.90 -8.43
C LEU A 166 -23.88 7.29 -8.73
N MET A 167 -22.96 7.31 -7.77
CA MET A 167 -21.60 6.82 -7.95
C MET A 167 -21.56 5.32 -8.22
N TYR A 168 -22.53 4.55 -7.71
CA TYR A 168 -22.67 3.13 -8.00
C TYR A 168 -22.95 2.83 -9.49
N LEU A 169 -23.49 3.79 -10.25
CA LEU A 169 -23.68 3.63 -11.71
C LEU A 169 -22.34 3.61 -12.46
N PHE A 170 -21.31 4.25 -11.89
CA PHE A 170 -19.99 4.40 -12.51
C PHE A 170 -18.97 3.36 -12.01
N ILE A 171 -19.33 2.53 -11.01
CA ILE A 171 -18.48 1.43 -10.53
C ILE A 171 -18.76 0.20 -11.39
N PRO A 172 -17.79 -0.29 -12.19
CA PRO A 172 -17.99 -1.50 -12.96
C PRO A 172 -18.26 -2.69 -12.03
N PRO A 173 -19.22 -3.59 -12.34
CA PRO A 173 -19.48 -4.79 -11.53
C PRO A 173 -18.23 -5.65 -11.30
N SER A 174 -17.29 -5.64 -12.27
CA SER A 174 -16.01 -6.32 -12.15
C SER A 174 -15.17 -5.81 -10.98
N VAL A 175 -15.23 -4.52 -10.63
CA VAL A 175 -14.50 -3.92 -9.51
C VAL A 175 -15.14 -4.35 -8.19
N TRP A 176 -16.48 -4.28 -8.10
CA TRP A 176 -17.21 -4.67 -6.90
C TRP A 176 -17.01 -6.14 -6.52
N LEU A 177 -16.98 -7.03 -7.51
CA LEU A 177 -16.70 -8.45 -7.33
C LEU A 177 -15.22 -8.76 -7.01
N THR A 178 -14.31 -7.82 -7.23
CA THR A 178 -12.87 -8.00 -7.04
C THR A 178 -12.46 -7.79 -5.59
N MET A 179 -13.02 -6.80 -4.90
CA MET A 179 -12.70 -6.50 -3.48
C MET A 179 -12.79 -7.70 -2.54
N PRO A 180 -13.90 -8.46 -2.47
CA PRO A 180 -13.98 -9.62 -1.57
C PRO A 180 -12.96 -10.71 -1.94
N ARG A 181 -12.57 -10.81 -3.22
CA ARG A 181 -11.55 -11.77 -3.67
C ARG A 181 -10.15 -11.34 -3.21
N VAL A 182 -9.82 -10.04 -3.29
CA VAL A 182 -8.54 -9.51 -2.80
C VAL A 182 -8.40 -9.74 -1.31
N LEU A 183 -9.42 -9.37 -0.54
CA LEU A 183 -9.41 -9.56 0.92
C LEU A 183 -9.24 -11.04 1.28
N LYS A 184 -9.91 -11.94 0.55
CA LYS A 184 -9.75 -13.37 0.73
C LYS A 184 -8.33 -13.87 0.39
N ILE A 185 -7.75 -13.43 -0.73
CA ILE A 185 -6.39 -13.82 -1.12
C ILE A 185 -5.39 -13.31 -0.08
N ASN A 186 -5.50 -12.05 0.33
CA ASN A 186 -4.66 -11.46 1.37
C ASN A 186 -4.75 -12.24 2.69
N SER A 187 -5.97 -12.55 3.14
CA SER A 187 -6.19 -13.37 4.34
C SER A 187 -5.55 -14.76 4.22
N GLN A 188 -5.68 -15.42 3.06
CA GLN A 188 -5.05 -16.72 2.80
C GLN A 188 -3.52 -16.67 2.81
N GLU A 189 -2.92 -15.64 2.20
CA GLU A 189 -1.46 -15.45 2.18
C GLU A 189 -0.92 -15.13 3.58
N VAL A 190 -1.61 -14.27 4.35
CA VAL A 190 -1.25 -13.98 5.74
C VAL A 190 -1.34 -15.23 6.60
N GLN A 191 -2.44 -15.98 6.50
CA GLN A 191 -2.61 -17.23 7.24
C GLN A 191 -1.51 -18.25 6.89
N SER A 192 -1.25 -18.43 5.59
CA SER A 192 -0.19 -19.31 5.09
C SER A 192 1.20 -18.86 5.56
N ARG A 193 1.43 -17.55 5.69
CA ARG A 193 2.68 -17.00 6.22
C ARG A 193 2.83 -17.20 7.72
N ILE A 194 1.75 -17.10 8.49
CA ILE A 194 1.72 -17.39 9.93
C ILE A 194 1.99 -18.88 10.18
N GLU A 195 1.45 -19.77 9.34
CA GLU A 195 1.66 -21.22 9.45
C GLU A 195 3.11 -21.63 9.15
N ARG A 196 3.76 -20.97 8.19
CA ARG A 196 5.18 -21.17 7.85
C ARG A 196 6.16 -20.43 8.77
N LYS A 197 5.72 -20.00 9.95
CA LYS A 197 6.57 -19.25 10.90
C LYS A 197 7.85 -20.04 11.25
N GLY A 198 9.00 -19.41 11.06
CA GLY A 198 10.31 -20.02 11.27
C GLY A 198 10.78 -20.95 10.15
N GLN A 199 10.00 -21.07 9.07
CA GLN A 199 10.30 -21.89 7.88
C GLN A 199 10.23 -21.03 6.61
N THR A 200 10.88 -19.86 6.63
CA THR A 200 10.98 -18.94 5.49
C THR A 200 12.33 -19.07 4.79
N GLU A 201 12.36 -18.79 3.48
CA GLU A 201 13.60 -18.86 2.67
C GLU A 201 14.57 -17.73 3.06
N HIS A 202 14.02 -16.57 3.41
CA HIS A 202 14.74 -15.37 3.80
C HIS A 202 13.92 -14.50 4.74
N LEU A 203 14.54 -13.43 5.26
CA LEU A 203 13.89 -12.44 6.10
C LEU A 203 12.83 -11.66 5.31
N ASP A 204 11.66 -11.44 5.91
CA ASP A 204 10.59 -10.60 5.37
C ASP A 204 10.10 -9.54 6.38
N TYR A 205 9.00 -8.83 6.10
CA TYR A 205 8.43 -7.85 7.04
C TYR A 205 7.72 -8.51 8.23
N PHE A 206 7.14 -9.70 8.01
CA PHE A 206 6.39 -10.43 9.02
C PHE A 206 7.26 -10.98 10.14
N ASP A 207 8.53 -11.28 9.88
CA ASP A 207 9.47 -11.73 10.91
C ASP A 207 9.67 -10.73 12.06
N GLN A 208 9.39 -9.44 11.83
CA GLN A 208 9.43 -8.41 12.87
C GLN A 208 8.07 -8.14 13.51
N LEU A 209 6.98 -8.37 12.77
CA LEU A 209 5.61 -8.27 13.28
C LEU A 209 5.23 -9.45 14.17
N ILE A 210 5.73 -10.64 13.84
CA ILE A 210 5.48 -11.90 14.54
C ILE A 210 6.84 -12.59 14.80
N PRO A 211 7.62 -12.12 15.79
CA PRO A 211 8.93 -12.69 16.12
C PRO A 211 8.87 -14.20 16.33
N GLY A 212 9.90 -14.92 15.90
CA GLY A 212 9.96 -16.40 15.90
C GLY A 212 9.61 -17.07 17.24
N ASP A 213 9.95 -16.41 18.35
CA ASP A 213 9.74 -16.83 19.74
C ASP A 213 8.35 -16.51 20.31
N ALA A 214 7.58 -15.60 19.67
CA ALA A 214 6.22 -15.27 20.09
C ALA A 214 5.23 -16.41 19.76
N SER A 215 4.08 -16.48 20.43
CA SER A 215 2.99 -17.33 19.95
C SER A 215 2.37 -16.75 18.68
N ALA A 216 1.89 -17.62 17.78
CA ALA A 216 1.10 -17.15 16.64
C ALA A 216 -0.17 -16.43 17.15
N PRO A 217 -0.58 -15.31 16.54
CA PRO A 217 -1.78 -14.59 16.93
C PRO A 217 -3.00 -15.51 16.77
N LYS A 218 -3.77 -15.68 17.84
CA LYS A 218 -5.01 -16.47 17.85
C LYS A 218 -6.26 -15.59 17.89
N ASP A 219 -6.09 -14.33 18.24
CA ASP A 219 -7.18 -13.37 18.32
C ASP A 219 -7.55 -12.84 16.93
N LYS A 220 -8.85 -12.84 16.63
CA LYS A 220 -9.36 -12.42 15.32
C LYS A 220 -9.01 -10.96 15.01
N LYS A 221 -9.02 -10.09 16.03
CA LYS A 221 -8.68 -8.67 15.83
C LYS A 221 -7.21 -8.50 15.48
N GLN A 222 -6.31 -9.25 16.12
CA GLN A 222 -4.89 -9.25 15.77
C GLN A 222 -4.63 -9.77 14.35
N ILE A 223 -5.34 -10.83 13.93
CA ILE A 223 -5.21 -11.37 12.57
C ILE A 223 -5.70 -10.35 11.54
N ASN A 224 -6.88 -9.76 11.74
CA ASN A 224 -7.40 -8.71 10.86
C ASN A 224 -6.44 -7.51 10.76
N HIS A 225 -5.80 -7.12 11.86
CA HIS A 225 -4.80 -6.04 11.85
C HIS A 225 -3.58 -6.39 11.00
N LEU A 226 -3.09 -7.63 11.10
CA LEU A 226 -1.98 -8.12 10.28
C LEU A 226 -2.37 -8.22 8.80
N GLU A 227 -3.58 -8.66 8.50
CA GLU A 227 -4.13 -8.64 7.15
C GLU A 227 -4.16 -7.22 6.57
N GLN A 228 -4.60 -6.24 7.36
CA GLN A 228 -4.64 -4.84 6.94
C GLN A 228 -3.23 -4.29 6.65
N ILE A 229 -2.28 -4.53 7.55
CA ILE A 229 -0.88 -4.11 7.36
C ILE A 229 -0.25 -4.79 6.14
N ALA A 230 -0.48 -6.09 5.97
CA ALA A 230 0.08 -6.84 4.85
C ALA A 230 -0.44 -6.35 3.50
N GLY A 231 -1.76 -6.13 3.40
CA GLY A 231 -2.37 -5.56 2.21
C GLY A 231 -1.80 -4.17 1.89
N GLN A 232 -1.57 -3.35 2.91
CA GLN A 232 -0.94 -2.02 2.72
C GLN A 232 0.52 -2.13 2.29
N MET A 233 1.31 -3.05 2.87
CA MET A 233 2.70 -3.28 2.46
C MET A 233 2.82 -3.79 1.03
N LEU A 234 1.92 -4.69 0.63
CA LEU A 234 1.86 -5.23 -0.72
C LEU A 234 1.59 -4.14 -1.76
N VAL A 235 0.67 -3.21 -1.47
CA VAL A 235 0.25 -2.15 -2.40
C VAL A 235 1.21 -0.96 -2.38
N ALA A 236 1.89 -0.71 -1.26
CA ALA A 236 2.79 0.45 -1.10
C ALA A 236 4.24 0.19 -1.53
N GLY A 237 4.65 -1.07 -1.73
CA GLY A 237 6.00 -1.44 -2.18
C GLY A 237 6.10 -1.56 -3.68
#